data_AF-X0WWD2-F1
#
_entry.id   AF-X0WWD2-F1
#
_cell.length_a   1.000
_cell.length_b   1.000
_cell.length_c   1.000
_cell.angle_alpha   90.00
_cell.angle_beta   90.00
_cell.angle_gamma   90.00
#
_symmetry.space_group_name_H-M   'P 1'
#
loop_
_entity.id
_entity.type
_entity.pdbx_description
1 polymer ?
#
loop_
_entity_poly.entity_id
_entity_poly.type
_entity_poly.pdbx_seq_one_letter_code
_entity_poly.pdbx_strand_id
1 'polypeptide(L)' 'MDFNMELYLKATPTLDAGHERIVEIARTLTRGCSSDDEKAVKLFYFVKDSIGYNVFMISVFIEDFRASRILEWGKG' A
#
# COMPACT_ATOMS: atom_id res chain seq x y z
N MET A 1 -19.43 -21.46 -2.74
CA MET A 1 -18.32 -20.98 -3.60
C MET A 1 -17.15 -20.74 -2.67
N ASP A 2 -16.22 -21.69 -2.58
CA ASP A 2 -14.97 -21.47 -1.85
C ASP A 2 -14.11 -20.51 -2.69
N PHE A 3 -14.11 -19.24 -2.31
CA PHE A 3 -13.20 -18.26 -2.90
C PHE A 3 -11.79 -18.58 -2.41
N ASN A 4 -10.89 -18.89 -3.34
CA ASN A 4 -9.48 -19.05 -3.01
C ASN A 4 -8.88 -17.66 -2.68
N MET A 5 -8.94 -17.29 -1.40
CA MET A 5 -8.45 -16.01 -0.88
C MET A 5 -6.93 -15.87 -0.97
N GLU A 6 -6.18 -16.97 -1.08
CA GLU A 6 -4.72 -16.93 -1.17
C GLU A 6 -4.24 -16.13 -2.38
N LEU A 7 -5.01 -16.12 -3.47
CA LEU A 7 -4.67 -15.33 -4.65
C LEU A 7 -4.59 -13.84 -4.33
N TYR A 8 -5.48 -13.31 -3.50
CA TYR A 8 -5.58 -11.89 -3.18
C TYR A 8 -4.62 -11.44 -2.08
N LEU A 9 -4.02 -12.39 -1.33
CA LEU A 9 -3.03 -12.11 -0.30
C LEU A 9 -1.59 -12.07 -0.85
N LYS A 10 -1.39 -12.46 -2.12
CA LYS A 10 -0.08 -12.44 -2.76
C LYS A 10 0.28 -11.02 -3.20
N ALA A 11 1.54 -10.64 -2.95
CA ALA A 11 2.08 -9.41 -3.50
C ALA A 11 2.05 -9.46 -5.04
N THR A 12 1.71 -8.33 -5.65
CA THR A 12 1.81 -8.12 -7.11
C THR A 12 3.01 -7.23 -7.42
N PRO A 13 3.46 -7.17 -8.70
CA PRO A 13 4.59 -6.33 -9.07
C PRO A 13 4.43 -4.85 -8.73
N THR A 14 3.21 -4.33 -8.63
CA THR A 14 2.91 -2.93 -8.29
C THR A 14 2.55 -2.72 -6.82
N LEU A 15 1.83 -3.66 -6.17
CA LEU A 15 1.57 -3.55 -4.73
C LEU A 15 2.82 -3.72 -3.90
N ASP A 16 3.78 -4.52 -4.41
CA ASP A 16 5.09 -4.79 -3.82
C ASP A 16 5.10 -5.02 -2.29
N ALA A 17 4.02 -5.59 -1.75
CA ALA A 17 3.75 -5.64 -0.31
C ALA A 17 4.82 -6.37 0.53
N GLY A 18 5.71 -7.14 -0.09
CA GLY A 18 6.87 -7.75 0.56
C GLY A 18 8.08 -6.82 0.72
N HIS A 19 8.05 -5.61 0.17
CA HIS A 19 9.13 -4.63 0.28
C HIS A 19 9.27 -4.17 1.73
N GLU A 20 10.51 -4.15 2.25
CA GLU A 20 10.80 -3.91 3.68
C GLU A 20 10.14 -2.64 4.23
N ARG A 21 10.27 -1.51 3.52
CA ARG A 21 9.61 -0.23 3.88
C ARG A 21 8.09 -0.32 3.98
N ILE A 22 7.43 -1.06 3.09
CA ILE A 22 5.97 -1.22 3.11
C ILE A 22 5.56 -2.03 4.34
N VAL A 23 6.26 -3.13 4.61
CA VAL A 23 6.03 -3.97 5.78
C VAL A 23 6.24 -3.19 7.08
N GLU A 24 7.30 -2.39 7.16
CA GLU A 24 7.62 -1.57 8.34
C GLU A 24 6.55 -0.51 8.62
N ILE A 25 6.16 0.25 7.60
CA ILE A 25 5.13 1.28 7.76
C ILE A 25 3.78 0.65 8.08
N ALA A 26 3.40 -0.44 7.40
CA ALA A 26 2.15 -1.12 7.69
C ALA A 26 2.10 -1.61 9.15
N ARG A 27 3.17 -2.23 9.65
CA ARG A 27 3.29 -2.66 11.06
C ARG A 27 3.23 -1.49 12.02
N THR A 28 3.89 -0.38 11.70
CA THR A 28 3.93 0.80 12.56
C THR A 28 2.56 1.46 12.67
N LEU A 29 1.87 1.65 11.53
CA LEU A 29 0.54 2.24 11.48
C LEU A 29 -0.48 1.35 12.19
N THR A 30 -0.43 0.04 12.00
CA THR A 30 -1.38 -0.91 12.57
C THR A 30 -1.09 -1.29 14.03
N ARG A 31 0.01 -0.79 14.60
CA ARG A 31 0.34 -1.03 16.00
C ARG A 31 -0.77 -0.53 16.91
N GLY A 32 -1.30 -1.43 17.74
CA GLY A 32 -2.38 -1.15 18.69
C GLY A 32 -3.80 -1.29 18.12
N CYS A 33 -3.97 -1.61 16.84
CA CYS A 33 -5.27 -1.99 16.29
C CYS A 33 -5.69 -3.38 16.78
N SER A 34 -6.96 -3.53 17.13
CA SER A 34 -7.52 -4.75 17.74
C SER A 34 -8.21 -5.67 16.73
N SER A 35 -8.56 -5.17 15.55
CA SER A 35 -9.21 -5.94 14.48
C SER A 35 -8.59 -5.66 13.11
N ASP A 36 -8.83 -6.54 12.14
CA ASP A 36 -8.36 -6.32 10.76
C ASP A 36 -9.10 -5.17 10.07
N ASP A 37 -10.35 -4.90 10.44
CA ASP A 37 -11.12 -3.75 9.96
C ASP A 37 -10.46 -2.43 10.40
N GLU A 38 -10.05 -2.32 11.67
CA GLU A 38 -9.33 -1.15 12.17
C GLU A 38 -8.01 -0.93 11.43
N LYS A 39 -7.27 -2.02 11.15
CA LYS A 39 -6.03 -1.96 10.38
C LYS A 39 -6.28 -1.45 8.97
N ALA A 40 -7.28 -2.00 8.29
CA ALA A 40 -7.63 -1.63 6.92
C ALA A 40 -8.01 -0.15 6.82
N VAL A 41 -8.86 0.34 7.74
CA VAL A 41 -9.27 1.74 7.82
C VAL A 41 -8.06 2.66 8.04
N LYS A 42 -7.16 2.30 8.97
CA LYS A 42 -6.00 3.12 9.30
C LYS A 42 -4.98 3.18 8.17
N LEU A 43 -4.73 2.06 7.49
CA LEU A 43 -3.86 2.02 6.31
C LEU A 43 -4.46 2.85 5.16
N PHE A 44 -5.76 2.74 4.92
CA PHE A 44 -6.46 3.50 3.90
C PHE A 44 -6.34 5.02 4.14
N TYR A 45 -6.66 5.49 5.35
CA TYR A 45 -6.58 6.91 5.67
C TYR A 45 -5.15 7.43 5.64
N PHE A 46 -4.16 6.64 6.06
CA PHE A 46 -2.75 7.03 5.91
C PHE A 46 -2.40 7.33 4.45
N VAL A 47 -2.73 6.43 3.52
CA VAL A 47 -2.45 6.64 2.09
C VAL A 47 -3.20 7.85 1.57
N LYS A 48 -4.51 7.93 1.83
CA LYS A 48 -5.37 9.03 1.36
C LYS A 48 -4.88 10.41 1.84
N ASP A 49 -4.43 10.49 3.10
CA ASP A 49 -4.12 11.77 3.73
C ASP A 49 -2.63 12.15 3.61
N SER A 50 -1.73 11.18 3.41
CA SER A 50 -0.28 11.40 3.37
C SER A 50 0.33 11.34 1.97
N ILE A 51 -0.36 10.74 0.99
CA ILE A 51 0.12 10.61 -0.39
C ILE A 51 -0.72 11.52 -1.29
N GLY A 52 -0.10 12.59 -1.77
CA GLY A 52 -0.79 13.58 -2.60
C GLY A 52 -1.08 13.08 -4.00
N TYR A 53 -2.31 13.23 -4.48
CA TYR A 53 -2.63 12.94 -5.87
C TYR A 53 -1.95 13.96 -6.81
N ASN A 54 -1.20 13.48 -7.80
CA ASN A 54 -0.49 14.32 -8.76
C ASN A 54 -0.77 13.93 -10.21
N VAL A 55 -1.70 14.65 -10.84
CA VAL A 55 -2.09 14.45 -12.26
C VAL A 55 -0.94 14.60 -13.27
N PHE A 56 0.15 15.25 -12.91
CA PHE A 56 1.32 15.43 -13.78
C PHE A 56 2.36 14.31 -13.65
N MET A 57 2.08 13.31 -12.82
CA MET A 57 2.95 12.16 -12.61
C MET A 57 2.72 11.10 -13.69
N ILE A 58 3.07 11.47 -14.91
CA ILE A 58 2.91 10.63 -16.09
C ILE A 58 4.19 9.82 -16.28
N SER A 59 4.08 8.49 -16.24
CA SER A 59 5.18 7.58 -16.55
C SER A 59 4.70 6.44 -17.44
N VAL A 60 5.64 5.90 -18.23
CA VAL A 60 5.46 4.68 -19.03
C VAL A 60 6.12 3.46 -18.39
N PHE A 61 6.81 3.65 -17.25
CA PHE A 61 7.48 2.58 -16.52
C PHE A 61 6.59 2.11 -15.36
N ILE A 62 6.27 0.82 -15.32
CA ILE A 62 5.40 0.27 -14.28
C ILE A 62 6.05 0.31 -12.88
N GLU A 63 7.39 0.37 -12.85
CA GLU A 63 8.21 0.50 -11.65
C GLU A 63 7.96 1.81 -10.90
N ASP A 64 7.62 2.89 -11.61
CA ASP A 64 7.32 4.18 -11.00
C ASP A 64 6.02 4.16 -10.18
N PHE A 65 5.13 3.20 -10.47
CA PHE A 65 3.85 3.02 -9.78
C PHE A 65 3.89 1.94 -8.70
N ARG A 66 5.07 1.46 -8.31
CA ARG A 66 5.22 0.54 -7.17
C ARG A 66 4.87 1.23 -5.86
N ALA A 67 4.19 0.53 -4.96
CA ALA A 67 3.78 1.11 -3.68
C ALA A 67 4.98 1.64 -2.87
N SER A 68 6.11 0.92 -2.84
CA SER A 68 7.33 1.40 -2.18
C SER A 68 7.92 2.69 -2.79
N ARG A 69 7.69 2.92 -4.08
CA ARG A 69 8.15 4.11 -4.82
C ARG A 69 7.22 5.30 -4.59
N ILE A 70 5.91 5.08 -4.67
CA ILE A 70 4.89 6.08 -4.33
C ILE A 70 5.04 6.53 -2.87
N LEU A 71 5.30 5.59 -1.96
CA LEU A 71 5.55 5.88 -0.55
C LEU A 71 6.82 6.74 -0.35
N GLU A 72 7.89 6.45 -1.09
CA GLU A 72 9.13 7.25 -1.06
C GLU A 72 8.89 8.67 -1.58
N TRP A 73 8.07 8.82 -2.62
CA TRP A 73 7.79 10.12 -3.24
C TRP A 73 6.76 10.96 -2.50
N GLY A 74 5.88 10.34 -1.71
CA GLY A 74 4.78 11.04 -1.01
C GLY A 74 3.69 11.57 -1.94
N LYS A 75 3.67 11.11 -3.20
CA LYS A 75 2.70 11.49 -4.22
C LYS A 75 2.60 10.43 -5.32
N GLY A 76 1.45 10.38 -6.00
CA GLY A 76 1.16 9.42 -7.07
C GLY A 76 -0.08 9.78 -7.87
#